data_AF-A0A1F8JK78-F1
#
_entry.id   AF-A0A1F8JK78-F1
#
_cell.length_a   1.000
_cell.length_b   1.000
_cell.length_c   1.000
_cell.angle_alpha   90.00
_cell.angle_beta   90.00
_cell.angle_gamma   90.00
#
_symmetry.space_group_name_H-M   'P 1'
#
loop_
_entity.id
_entity.type
_entity.pdbx_description
1 polymer ?
#
loop_
_entity_poly.entity_id
_entity_poly.type
_entity_poly.pdbx_seq_one_letter_code
_entity_poly.pdbx_strand_id
1 'polypeptide(L)'
;MRSLIQRIFFNNWLRKLISLILSFVIWYMVYQSMTTTRTVASVPIRIINLPDGKTFQGMLANGYLSRKVNLSLTGRKIVIEDVSPADLEVVIDATKEVMKSSTVQIEKRHLVSFNPNFNVGRHLAKIDAKPIHFKMLPLVEDLIPVHVMKPIGEAPRGFQFLDMWPYQLNLRVKGPEDVITRLKTKGIKLNLNLADVSSEKLEEMTYNKNKHVVSYFVPEEFKQVLLPELSDKPIPMTDKDAKFLRIDFIRSKKIPIPFPIPVQLYVAPDCPLNIPSQSLYIGNSDMIQNMKGLKYLAPTVYAQGVSELFIKIVANMMTLSVNLNLHGDSQISWSIQFIDSQQLEDRYINAMLTEVKDIELEGMNPRWREEYLRNRFRNYMNRLELITEGDQPLDFRLEMKGKEICLLPPEAK
;
A
#
# COMPACT_ATOMS: atom_id res chain seq x y z
N MET A 1 21.70 -45.17 74.97
CA MET A 1 21.23 -44.76 73.62
C MET A 1 21.75 -45.66 72.49
N ARG A 2 23.05 -46.04 72.44
CA ARG A 2 23.58 -46.93 71.39
C ARG A 2 22.88 -48.31 71.30
N SER A 3 22.52 -48.91 72.44
CA SER A 3 21.84 -50.22 72.48
C SER A 3 20.37 -50.19 72.03
N LEU A 4 19.66 -49.07 72.27
CA LEU A 4 18.28 -48.88 71.79
C LEU A 4 18.25 -48.70 70.27
N ILE A 5 19.20 -47.95 69.72
CA ILE A 5 19.33 -47.74 68.27
C ILE A 5 19.67 -49.07 67.58
N GLN A 6 20.63 -49.85 68.11
CA GLN A 6 20.94 -51.17 67.53
C GLN A 6 19.74 -52.12 67.59
N ARG A 7 18.98 -52.15 68.68
CA ARG A 7 17.80 -53.02 68.79
C ARG A 7 16.67 -52.58 67.88
N ILE A 8 16.51 -51.28 67.66
CA ILE A 8 15.53 -50.73 66.70
C ILE A 8 15.97 -51.03 65.26
N PHE A 9 17.24 -50.92 64.89
CA PHE A 9 17.66 -51.12 63.49
C PHE A 9 17.91 -52.59 63.13
N PHE A 10 18.45 -53.41 64.04
CA PHE A 10 18.86 -54.79 63.72
C PHE A 10 17.84 -55.87 64.14
N ASN A 11 16.90 -55.59 65.03
CA ASN A 11 15.85 -56.56 65.35
C ASN A 11 14.80 -56.61 64.25
N ASN A 12 14.54 -57.81 63.70
CA ASN A 12 13.63 -58.04 62.58
C ASN A 12 13.96 -57.23 61.31
N TRP A 13 15.25 -56.96 61.04
CA TRP A 13 15.68 -56.14 59.91
C TRP A 13 15.12 -56.63 58.55
N LEU A 14 15.03 -57.96 58.36
CA LEU A 14 14.47 -58.59 57.16
C LEU A 14 13.01 -58.17 56.93
N ARG A 15 12.17 -58.15 57.97
CA ARG A 15 10.77 -57.73 57.88
C ARG A 15 10.65 -56.24 57.54
N LYS A 16 11.58 -55.42 58.04
CA LYS A 16 11.64 -53.98 57.75
C LYS A 16 12.07 -53.71 56.31
N LEU A 17 13.06 -54.45 55.80
CA LEU A 17 13.50 -54.37 54.41
C LEU A 17 12.37 -54.76 53.45
N ILE A 18 11.68 -55.89 53.72
CA ILE A 18 10.55 -56.33 52.90
C ILE A 18 9.42 -55.29 52.90
N SER A 19 9.10 -54.72 54.08
CA SER A 19 8.10 -53.65 54.19
C SER A 19 8.49 -52.40 53.39
N LEU A 20 9.76 -52.02 53.41
CA LEU A 20 10.28 -50.88 52.64
C LEU A 20 10.23 -51.13 51.12
N ILE A 21 10.62 -52.33 50.66
CA ILE A 21 10.50 -52.71 49.25
C ILE A 21 9.04 -52.72 48.82
N LEU A 22 8.15 -53.30 49.63
CA LEU A 22 6.72 -53.36 49.33
C LEU A 22 6.12 -51.94 49.25
N SER A 23 6.47 -51.07 50.20
CA SER A 23 6.08 -49.66 50.20
C SER A 23 6.55 -48.95 48.93
N PHE A 24 7.80 -49.18 48.50
CA PHE A 24 8.35 -48.60 47.27
C PHE A 24 7.63 -49.12 46.02
N VAL A 25 7.32 -50.41 45.95
CA VAL A 25 6.57 -51.01 44.83
C VAL A 25 5.15 -50.45 44.75
N ILE A 26 4.44 -50.36 45.89
CA ILE A 26 3.10 -49.77 45.96
C ILE A 26 3.14 -48.30 45.54
N TRP A 27 4.09 -47.53 46.09
CA TRP A 27 4.29 -46.13 45.73
C TRP A 27 4.56 -45.95 44.23
N TYR A 28 5.48 -46.76 43.67
CA TYR A 28 5.81 -46.73 42.25
C TYR A 28 4.60 -47.09 41.37
N MET A 29 3.82 -48.09 41.75
CA MET A 29 2.62 -48.50 41.02
C MET A 29 1.54 -47.43 41.04
N VAL A 30 1.30 -46.81 42.20
CA VAL A 30 0.36 -45.69 42.34
C VAL A 30 0.84 -44.49 41.53
N TYR A 31 2.13 -44.13 41.62
CA TYR A 31 2.72 -43.02 40.88
C TYR A 31 2.57 -43.20 39.35
N GLN A 32 2.83 -44.40 38.83
CA GLN A 32 2.65 -44.73 37.41
C GLN A 32 1.18 -44.71 36.96
N SER A 33 0.24 -44.95 37.88
CA SER A 33 -1.20 -44.92 37.58
C SER A 33 -1.83 -43.52 37.60
N MET A 34 -1.11 -42.48 38.05
CA MET A 34 -1.67 -41.14 38.14
C MET A 34 -1.92 -40.56 36.73
N THR A 35 -3.17 -40.19 36.46
CA THR A 35 -3.56 -39.45 35.27
C THR A 35 -3.67 -37.96 35.56
N THR A 36 -3.20 -37.12 34.64
CA THR A 36 -3.37 -35.67 34.70
C THR A 36 -4.06 -35.16 33.44
N THR A 37 -4.70 -34.00 33.53
CA THR A 37 -5.28 -33.30 32.39
C THR A 37 -4.51 -32.00 32.18
N ARG A 38 -4.00 -31.79 30.96
CA ARG A 38 -3.30 -30.57 30.56
C ARG A 38 -3.88 -30.02 29.27
N THR A 39 -4.06 -28.71 29.23
CA THR A 39 -4.46 -28.01 28.02
C THR A 39 -3.21 -27.56 27.25
N VAL A 40 -3.05 -28.09 26.03
CA VAL A 40 -2.01 -27.67 25.09
C VAL A 40 -2.65 -26.69 24.10
N ALA A 41 -2.18 -25.45 24.12
CA ALA A 41 -2.70 -24.41 23.26
C ALA A 41 -1.96 -24.34 21.92
N SER A 42 -2.63 -23.81 20.89
CA SER A 42 -2.02 -23.49 19.58
C SER A 42 -1.46 -24.70 18.81
N VAL A 43 -2.16 -25.83 18.83
CA VAL A 43 -1.80 -27.00 18.03
C VAL A 43 -2.20 -26.77 16.56
N PRO A 44 -1.30 -26.99 15.58
CA PRO A 44 -1.60 -26.83 14.16
C PRO A 44 -2.52 -27.93 13.64
N ILE A 45 -3.33 -27.58 12.63
CA ILE A 45 -4.22 -28.53 11.94
C ILE A 45 -3.76 -28.68 10.50
N ARG A 46 -3.52 -29.92 10.10
CA ARG A 46 -3.19 -30.30 8.73
C ARG A 46 -4.35 -31.06 8.11
N ILE A 47 -4.66 -30.74 6.86
CA ILE A 47 -5.69 -31.43 6.10
C ILE A 47 -5.01 -32.37 5.11
N ILE A 48 -5.47 -33.61 5.05
CA ILE A 48 -5.01 -34.61 4.09
C ILE A 48 -6.16 -35.05 3.18
N ASN A 49 -5.81 -35.61 2.02
CA ASN A 49 -6.76 -36.13 1.03
C ASN A 49 -7.79 -35.09 0.58
N LEU A 50 -7.32 -33.89 0.24
CA LEU A 50 -8.17 -32.84 -0.31
C LEU A 50 -8.59 -33.22 -1.74
N PRO A 51 -9.90 -33.18 -2.07
CA PRO A 51 -10.36 -33.40 -3.44
C PRO A 51 -9.80 -32.35 -4.40
N ASP A 52 -9.49 -32.77 -5.62
CA ASP A 52 -8.98 -31.86 -6.66
C ASP A 52 -9.93 -30.67 -6.89
N GLY A 53 -9.36 -29.47 -7.00
CA GLY A 53 -10.11 -28.24 -7.26
C GLY A 53 -10.92 -27.71 -6.08
N LYS A 54 -10.78 -28.28 -4.87
CA LYS A 54 -11.41 -27.76 -3.64
C LYS A 54 -10.37 -27.27 -2.64
N THR A 55 -10.79 -26.41 -1.73
CA THR A 55 -9.97 -25.84 -0.66
C THR A 55 -10.84 -25.55 0.57
N PHE A 56 -10.20 -25.18 1.67
CA PHE A 56 -10.87 -24.74 2.89
C PHE A 56 -10.60 -23.27 3.16
N GLN A 57 -11.55 -22.62 3.82
CA GLN A 57 -11.36 -21.24 4.26
C GLN A 57 -10.18 -21.13 5.23
N GLY A 58 -9.21 -20.26 4.91
CA GLY A 58 -8.00 -20.06 5.71
C GLY A 58 -6.97 -21.20 5.60
N MET A 59 -7.06 -22.05 4.57
CA MET A 59 -6.02 -23.03 4.27
C MET A 59 -4.83 -22.35 3.61
N LEU A 60 -3.64 -22.59 4.15
CA LEU A 60 -2.37 -22.12 3.64
C LEU A 60 -1.84 -23.07 2.56
N ALA A 61 -0.93 -22.58 1.72
CA ALA A 61 -0.33 -23.34 0.61
C ALA A 61 0.41 -24.62 1.06
N ASN A 62 0.82 -24.70 2.33
CA ASN A 62 1.49 -25.85 2.93
C ASN A 62 0.52 -26.94 3.44
N GLY A 63 -0.80 -26.79 3.24
CA GLY A 63 -1.83 -27.75 3.66
C GLY A 63 -2.25 -27.63 5.13
N TYR A 64 -1.76 -26.60 5.82
CA TYR A 64 -2.20 -26.26 7.18
C TYR A 64 -3.33 -25.24 7.15
N LEU A 65 -4.15 -25.23 8.19
CA LEU A 65 -5.09 -24.14 8.44
C LEU A 65 -4.41 -23.02 9.22
N SER A 66 -4.74 -21.77 8.90
CA SER A 66 -4.29 -20.59 9.64
C SER A 66 -4.80 -20.58 11.09
N ARG A 67 -5.95 -21.24 11.35
CA ARG A 67 -6.51 -21.39 12.69
C ARG A 67 -5.87 -22.56 13.43
N LYS A 68 -5.42 -22.29 14.65
CA LYS A 68 -4.91 -23.30 15.59
C LYS A 68 -5.97 -23.68 16.62
N VAL A 69 -5.82 -24.86 17.23
CA VAL A 69 -6.76 -25.39 18.24
C VAL A 69 -6.09 -25.64 19.57
N ASN A 70 -6.89 -25.56 20.63
CA ASN A 70 -6.49 -25.90 21.98
C ASN A 70 -7.03 -27.29 22.30
N LEU A 71 -6.15 -28.19 22.74
CA LEU A 71 -6.47 -29.57 23.06
C LEU A 71 -6.33 -29.79 24.57
N SER A 72 -7.37 -30.33 25.21
CA SER A 72 -7.30 -30.82 26.58
C SER A 72 -6.95 -32.30 26.55
N LEU A 73 -5.75 -32.64 26.98
CA LEU A 73 -5.19 -33.99 26.95
C LEU A 73 -5.24 -34.60 28.35
N THR A 74 -5.93 -35.72 28.52
CA THR A 74 -5.93 -36.50 29.77
C THR A 74 -5.15 -37.78 29.57
N GLY A 75 -4.12 -38.03 30.38
CA GLY A 75 -3.23 -39.19 30.20
C GLY A 75 -2.26 -39.37 31.38
N ARG A 76 -1.27 -40.25 31.21
CA ARG A 76 -0.26 -40.52 32.25
C ARG A 76 0.51 -39.25 32.61
N LYS A 77 0.58 -38.93 33.90
CA LYS A 77 1.14 -37.66 34.41
C LYS A 77 2.54 -37.36 33.86
N ILE A 78 3.44 -38.34 33.97
CA ILE A 78 4.86 -38.23 33.58
C ILE A 78 5.02 -37.77 32.13
N VAL A 79 4.12 -38.21 31.23
CA VAL A 79 4.27 -37.95 29.80
C VAL A 79 3.53 -36.68 29.38
N ILE A 80 2.33 -36.44 29.90
CA ILE A 80 1.51 -35.26 29.54
C ILE A 80 2.15 -33.94 30.02
N GLU A 81 2.91 -33.96 31.12
CA GLU A 81 3.65 -32.80 31.60
C GLU A 81 4.83 -32.39 30.69
N ASP A 82 5.34 -33.30 29.86
CA ASP A 82 6.46 -33.05 28.95
C ASP A 82 6.01 -32.68 27.52
N VAL A 83 4.73 -32.86 27.19
CA VAL A 83 4.22 -32.59 25.83
C VAL A 83 4.15 -31.09 25.54
N SER A 84 4.84 -30.65 24.48
CA SER A 84 4.77 -29.28 23.96
C SER A 84 3.81 -29.17 22.76
N PRO A 85 3.33 -27.95 22.42
CA PRO A 85 2.50 -27.74 21.22
C PRO A 85 3.18 -28.09 19.90
N ALA A 86 4.51 -28.03 19.84
CA ALA A 86 5.28 -28.35 18.63
C ALA A 86 5.37 -29.87 18.38
N ASP A 87 5.16 -30.68 19.41
CA ASP A 87 5.24 -32.14 19.34
C ASP A 87 3.96 -32.79 18.79
N LEU A 88 2.92 -31.99 18.53
CA LEU A 88 1.59 -32.44 18.19
C LEU A 88 1.09 -31.81 16.90
N GLU A 89 0.41 -32.61 16.08
CA GLU A 89 -0.28 -32.17 14.88
C GLU A 89 -1.67 -32.83 14.82
N VAL A 90 -2.69 -32.04 14.51
CA VAL A 90 -4.04 -32.57 14.25
C VAL A 90 -4.19 -32.80 12.75
N VAL A 91 -4.31 -34.05 12.32
CA VAL A 91 -4.49 -34.47 10.94
C VAL A 91 -5.94 -34.86 10.68
N ILE A 92 -6.59 -34.17 9.74
CA ILE A 92 -7.99 -34.40 9.39
C ILE A 92 -8.09 -34.86 7.94
N ASP A 93 -8.80 -35.96 7.69
CA ASP A 93 -9.05 -36.50 6.36
C ASP A 93 -10.29 -35.85 5.73
N ALA A 94 -10.07 -35.02 4.71
CA ALA A 94 -11.13 -34.27 4.06
C ALA A 94 -12.15 -35.17 3.32
N THR A 95 -11.69 -36.27 2.73
CA THR A 95 -12.57 -37.21 2.01
C THR A 95 -13.50 -38.00 2.92
N LYS A 96 -13.02 -38.39 4.11
CA LYS A 96 -13.81 -39.27 5.00
C LYS A 96 -14.72 -38.51 5.95
N GLU A 97 -14.24 -37.41 6.50
CA GLU A 97 -14.90 -36.74 7.61
C GLU A 97 -15.65 -35.49 7.15
N VAL A 98 -15.00 -34.66 6.33
CA VAL A 98 -15.57 -33.36 5.96
C VAL A 98 -16.64 -33.47 4.88
N MET A 99 -16.59 -34.49 4.01
CA MET A 99 -17.67 -34.80 3.07
C MET A 99 -18.94 -35.33 3.76
N LYS A 100 -18.81 -35.93 4.95
CA LYS A 100 -19.94 -36.50 5.70
C LYS A 100 -20.60 -35.50 6.64
N SER A 101 -19.80 -34.62 7.27
CA SER A 101 -20.31 -33.61 8.18
C SER A 101 -19.44 -32.36 8.17
N SER A 102 -20.08 -31.19 8.07
CA SER A 102 -19.41 -29.89 8.13
C SER A 102 -18.79 -29.57 9.50
N THR A 103 -19.08 -30.36 10.53
CA THR A 103 -18.51 -30.22 11.88
C THR A 103 -17.76 -31.50 12.24
N VAL A 104 -16.48 -31.38 12.61
CA VAL A 104 -15.66 -32.52 13.02
C VAL A 104 -15.26 -32.35 14.49
N GLN A 105 -15.50 -33.41 15.27
CA GLN A 105 -15.00 -33.53 16.64
C GLN A 105 -13.60 -34.13 16.61
N ILE A 106 -12.65 -33.53 17.34
CA ILE A 106 -11.27 -34.02 17.37
C ILE A 106 -11.18 -35.22 18.31
N GLU A 107 -10.78 -36.37 17.76
CA GLU A 107 -10.59 -37.62 18.49
C GLU A 107 -9.12 -38.05 18.48
N LYS A 108 -8.77 -39.08 19.26
CA LYS A 108 -7.40 -39.63 19.34
C LYS A 108 -6.81 -40.00 17.98
N ARG A 109 -7.64 -40.46 17.05
CA ARG A 109 -7.22 -40.86 15.69
C ARG A 109 -6.74 -39.69 14.83
N HIS A 110 -7.12 -38.46 15.17
CA HIS A 110 -6.69 -37.26 14.43
C HIS A 110 -5.37 -36.70 14.97
N LEU A 111 -4.86 -37.18 16.11
CA LEU A 111 -3.65 -36.62 16.71
C LEU A 111 -2.43 -37.45 16.29
N VAL A 112 -1.47 -36.78 15.66
CA VAL A 112 -0.14 -37.30 15.35
C VAL A 112 0.85 -36.63 16.29
N SER A 113 1.80 -37.42 16.80
CA SER A 113 2.91 -36.87 17.59
C SER A 113 4.24 -37.06 16.89
N PHE A 114 5.08 -36.04 16.98
CA PHE A 114 6.46 -36.06 16.53
C PHE A 114 7.47 -36.43 17.63
N ASN A 115 7.02 -36.56 18.88
CA ASN A 115 7.89 -36.91 20.00
C ASN A 115 8.00 -38.45 20.12
N PRO A 116 9.21 -39.04 20.00
CA PRO A 116 9.39 -40.50 20.04
C PRO A 116 9.01 -41.12 21.39
N ASN A 117 9.01 -40.33 22.47
CA ASN A 117 8.65 -40.77 23.81
C ASN A 117 7.12 -40.71 24.06
N PHE A 118 6.35 -40.06 23.18
CA PHE A 118 4.91 -39.91 23.32
C PHE A 118 4.14 -40.71 22.26
N ASN A 119 3.51 -41.81 22.70
CA ASN A 119 2.58 -42.55 21.86
C ASN A 119 1.13 -42.20 22.25
N VAL A 120 0.43 -41.54 21.32
CA VAL A 120 -0.97 -41.10 21.48
C VAL A 120 -1.90 -42.25 21.90
N GLY A 121 -1.74 -43.45 21.33
CA GLY A 121 -2.62 -44.58 21.62
C GLY A 121 -2.45 -45.17 23.03
N ARG A 122 -1.22 -45.13 23.57
CA ARG A 122 -0.89 -45.76 24.87
C ARG A 122 -0.91 -44.80 26.05
N HIS A 123 -0.53 -43.55 25.83
CA HIS A 123 -0.31 -42.59 26.92
C HIS A 123 -1.52 -41.69 27.18
N LEU A 124 -2.46 -41.62 26.24
CA LEU A 124 -3.61 -40.73 26.29
C LEU A 124 -4.90 -41.49 26.59
N ALA A 125 -5.60 -41.10 27.65
CA ALA A 125 -6.89 -41.64 28.06
C ALA A 125 -8.06 -40.93 27.36
N LYS A 126 -8.02 -39.59 27.25
CA LYS A 126 -9.09 -38.78 26.62
C LYS A 126 -8.50 -37.54 25.95
N ILE A 127 -9.12 -37.13 24.86
CA ILE A 127 -8.94 -35.81 24.24
C ILE A 127 -10.28 -35.08 24.36
N ASP A 128 -10.23 -33.82 24.73
CA ASP A 128 -11.36 -32.91 24.64
C ASP A 128 -10.94 -31.65 23.89
N ALA A 129 -11.75 -31.24 22.93
CA ALA A 129 -11.49 -30.10 22.06
C ALA A 129 -12.82 -29.53 21.56
N LYS A 130 -12.83 -28.24 21.27
CA LYS A 130 -14.02 -27.61 20.65
C LYS A 130 -14.20 -28.15 19.23
N PRO A 131 -15.42 -28.54 18.82
CA PRO A 131 -15.71 -28.95 17.45
C PRO A 131 -15.33 -27.86 16.45
N ILE A 132 -14.84 -28.28 15.30
CA ILE A 132 -14.39 -27.38 14.23
C ILE A 132 -15.38 -27.46 13.09
N HIS A 133 -15.84 -26.30 12.63
CA HIS A 133 -16.67 -26.18 11.44
C HIS A 133 -15.77 -25.97 10.22
N PHE A 134 -15.90 -26.88 9.25
CA PHE A 134 -15.23 -26.80 7.97
C PHE A 134 -16.23 -26.41 6.89
N LYS A 135 -15.89 -25.36 6.14
CA LYS A 135 -16.57 -25.00 4.91
C LYS A 135 -15.63 -25.25 3.74
N MET A 136 -15.95 -26.27 2.96
CA MET A 136 -15.23 -26.59 1.73
C MET A 136 -15.69 -25.64 0.62
N LEU A 137 -14.74 -25.06 -0.09
CA LEU A 137 -14.96 -24.07 -1.14
C LEU A 137 -14.22 -24.51 -2.41
N PRO A 138 -14.66 -24.08 -3.60
CA PRO A 138 -13.89 -24.31 -4.81
C PRO A 138 -12.61 -23.46 -4.79
N LEU A 139 -11.54 -24.05 -5.31
CA LEU A 139 -10.25 -23.39 -5.52
C LEU A 139 -10.27 -22.77 -6.91
N VAL A 140 -10.32 -21.44 -6.97
CA VAL A 140 -10.44 -20.68 -8.22
C VAL A 140 -9.17 -19.89 -8.46
N GLU A 141 -8.80 -19.73 -9.73
CA GLU A 141 -7.73 -18.86 -10.18
C GLU A 141 -8.34 -17.72 -10.99
N ASP A 142 -8.00 -16.47 -10.66
CA ASP A 142 -8.53 -15.30 -11.34
C ASP A 142 -7.52 -14.14 -11.35
N LEU A 143 -7.80 -13.12 -12.17
CA LEU A 143 -7.06 -11.87 -12.26
C LEU A 143 -7.68 -10.82 -11.34
N ILE A 144 -6.89 -10.31 -10.41
CA ILE A 144 -7.29 -9.28 -9.46
C ILE A 144 -6.69 -7.93 -9.89
N PRO A 145 -7.49 -6.85 -9.95
CA PRO A 145 -6.97 -5.53 -10.28
C PRO A 145 -6.13 -4.99 -9.11
N VAL A 146 -4.94 -4.49 -9.46
CA VAL A 146 -4.03 -3.77 -8.56
C VAL A 146 -4.00 -2.32 -8.99
N HIS A 147 -4.51 -1.45 -8.13
CA HIS A 147 -4.52 0.00 -8.31
C HIS A 147 -3.24 0.60 -7.77
N VAL A 148 -2.50 1.26 -8.65
CA VAL A 148 -1.25 1.93 -8.33
C VAL A 148 -1.59 3.31 -7.75
N MET A 149 -1.36 3.49 -6.46
CA MET A 149 -1.72 4.70 -5.73
C MET A 149 -0.65 5.77 -5.87
N LYS A 150 -0.99 7.05 -5.61
CA LYS A 150 0.00 8.11 -5.46
C LYS A 150 1.04 7.68 -4.40
N PRO A 151 2.34 7.84 -4.69
CA PRO A 151 3.37 7.36 -3.79
C PRO A 151 3.39 8.18 -2.50
N ILE A 152 3.83 7.53 -1.42
CA ILE A 152 3.91 8.08 -0.08
C ILE A 152 5.31 8.70 0.11
N GLY A 153 5.40 9.75 0.93
CA GLY A 153 6.66 10.42 1.23
C GLY A 153 6.95 11.62 0.32
N GLU A 154 8.10 12.24 0.54
CA GLU A 154 8.55 13.40 -0.23
C GLU A 154 9.48 12.97 -1.36
N ALA A 155 9.44 13.71 -2.48
CA ALA A 155 10.35 13.47 -3.58
C ALA A 155 11.80 13.80 -3.18
N PRO A 156 12.80 13.15 -3.79
CA PRO A 156 14.21 13.45 -3.52
C PRO A 156 14.56 14.92 -3.80
N ARG A 157 15.54 15.47 -3.08
CA ARG A 157 15.95 16.89 -3.20
C ARG A 157 16.25 17.27 -4.65
N GLY A 158 15.73 18.42 -5.09
CA GLY A 158 15.89 18.91 -6.46
C GLY A 158 14.89 18.34 -7.46
N PHE A 159 14.04 17.40 -7.05
CA PHE A 159 13.00 16.79 -7.87
C PHE A 159 11.62 16.96 -7.23
N GLN A 160 10.60 16.96 -8.08
CA GLN A 160 9.19 16.90 -7.70
C GLN A 160 8.56 15.67 -8.34
N PHE A 161 7.75 14.95 -7.58
CA PHE A 161 6.95 13.86 -8.12
C PHE A 161 6.03 14.39 -9.22
N LEU A 162 6.07 13.83 -10.42
CA LEU A 162 5.22 14.19 -11.53
C LEU A 162 4.01 13.26 -11.62
N ASP A 163 4.24 11.99 -11.95
CA ASP A 163 3.18 11.00 -12.17
C ASP A 163 3.70 9.57 -12.00
N MET A 164 2.81 8.57 -12.05
CA MET A 164 3.19 7.16 -12.16
C MET A 164 2.42 6.49 -13.28
N TRP A 165 3.01 5.47 -13.87
CA TRP A 165 2.36 4.68 -14.92
C TRP A 165 2.84 3.23 -14.86
N PRO A 166 1.98 2.22 -15.12
CA PRO A 166 0.53 2.32 -15.35
C PRO A 166 -0.26 2.50 -14.04
N TYR A 167 -1.47 3.05 -14.13
CA TYR A 167 -2.35 3.27 -12.97
C TYR A 167 -3.02 1.99 -12.46
N GLN A 168 -3.15 0.98 -13.31
CA GLN A 168 -3.75 -0.30 -12.98
C GLN A 168 -2.94 -1.44 -13.58
N LEU A 169 -2.74 -2.48 -12.78
CA LEU A 169 -2.07 -3.74 -13.13
C LEU A 169 -2.99 -4.90 -12.75
N ASN A 170 -2.67 -6.12 -13.21
CA ASN A 170 -3.41 -7.32 -12.87
C ASN A 170 -2.51 -8.36 -12.19
N LEU A 171 -2.99 -8.91 -11.08
CA LEU A 171 -2.32 -9.97 -10.34
C LEU A 171 -3.08 -11.28 -10.50
N ARG A 172 -2.43 -12.30 -11.04
CA ARG A 172 -2.97 -13.67 -11.11
C ARG A 172 -2.79 -14.34 -9.76
N VAL A 173 -3.89 -14.69 -9.11
CA VAL A 173 -3.87 -15.37 -7.82
C VAL A 173 -4.80 -16.58 -7.83
N LYS A 174 -4.46 -17.58 -7.02
CA LYS A 174 -5.23 -18.80 -6.84
C LYS A 174 -5.61 -18.95 -5.38
N GLY A 175 -6.88 -19.18 -5.09
CA GLY A 175 -7.37 -19.21 -3.72
C GLY A 175 -8.84 -19.62 -3.59
N PRO A 176 -9.39 -19.61 -2.37
CA PRO A 176 -10.81 -19.85 -2.13
C PRO A 176 -11.69 -18.82 -2.86
N GLU A 177 -12.77 -19.28 -3.51
CA GLU A 177 -13.66 -18.44 -4.31
C GLU A 177 -14.19 -17.19 -3.59
N ASP A 178 -14.53 -17.29 -2.31
CA ASP A 178 -15.03 -16.18 -1.51
C ASP A 178 -13.96 -15.09 -1.32
N VAL A 179 -12.71 -15.49 -1.08
CA VAL A 179 -11.55 -14.60 -0.97
C VAL A 179 -11.25 -13.95 -2.32
N ILE A 180 -11.22 -14.72 -3.40
CA ILE A 180 -10.96 -14.22 -4.75
C ILE A 180 -12.04 -13.21 -5.17
N THR A 181 -13.31 -13.53 -4.95
CA THR A 181 -14.43 -12.63 -5.28
C THR A 181 -14.34 -11.33 -4.50
N ARG A 182 -14.00 -11.39 -3.20
CA ARG A 182 -13.80 -10.20 -2.37
C ARG A 182 -12.64 -9.35 -2.86
N LEU A 183 -11.50 -9.97 -3.21
CA LEU A 183 -10.34 -9.28 -3.75
C LEU A 183 -10.65 -8.62 -5.10
N LYS A 184 -11.44 -9.29 -5.94
CA LYS A 184 -11.83 -8.77 -7.27
C LYS A 184 -12.70 -7.51 -7.15
N THR A 185 -13.64 -7.51 -6.21
CA THR A 185 -14.52 -6.35 -5.97
C THR A 185 -13.80 -5.20 -5.30
N LYS A 186 -12.89 -5.46 -4.35
CA LYS A 186 -12.17 -4.39 -3.64
C LYS A 186 -10.95 -3.85 -4.40
N GLY A 187 -10.34 -4.68 -5.22
CA GLY A 187 -9.00 -4.43 -5.76
C GLY A 187 -7.92 -4.42 -4.67
N ILE A 188 -6.67 -4.35 -5.12
CA ILE A 188 -5.49 -4.27 -4.28
C ILE A 188 -4.88 -2.89 -4.46
N LYS A 189 -4.45 -2.23 -3.39
CA LYS A 189 -3.74 -0.94 -3.47
C LYS A 189 -2.24 -1.17 -3.38
N LEU A 190 -1.50 -0.75 -4.40
CA LEU A 190 -0.05 -0.72 -4.39
C LEU A 190 0.42 0.68 -3.99
N ASN A 191 1.08 0.78 -2.84
CA ASN A 191 1.68 2.03 -2.36
C ASN A 191 3.21 1.93 -2.52
N LEU A 192 3.80 2.89 -3.21
CA LEU A 192 5.25 3.03 -3.34
C LEU A 192 5.74 4.16 -2.45
N ASN A 193 6.94 4.05 -1.88
CA ASN A 193 7.53 5.09 -1.06
C ASN A 193 8.61 5.84 -1.84
N LEU A 194 8.51 7.16 -1.90
CA LEU A 194 9.49 8.01 -2.59
C LEU A 194 10.84 8.07 -1.85
N ALA A 195 10.86 7.79 -0.54
CA ALA A 195 12.10 7.74 0.22
C ALA A 195 13.06 6.63 -0.25
N ASP A 196 12.53 5.60 -0.94
CA ASP A 196 13.33 4.51 -1.49
C ASP A 196 14.02 4.88 -2.82
N VAL A 197 13.75 6.08 -3.36
CA VAL A 197 14.36 6.58 -4.60
C VAL A 197 15.52 7.53 -4.25
N SER A 198 16.75 7.18 -4.62
CA SER A 198 17.90 8.05 -4.34
C SER A 198 18.04 9.19 -5.35
N SER A 199 18.38 10.39 -4.86
CA SER A 199 18.62 11.57 -5.72
C SER A 199 19.80 11.37 -6.67
N GLU A 200 20.88 10.73 -6.21
CA GLU A 200 22.07 10.44 -7.01
C GLU A 200 21.73 9.63 -8.27
N LYS A 201 20.84 8.63 -8.13
CA LYS A 201 20.39 7.79 -9.24
C LYS A 201 19.53 8.57 -10.23
N LEU A 202 18.73 9.53 -9.76
CA LEU A 202 17.96 10.43 -10.64
C LEU A 202 18.87 11.43 -11.37
N GLU A 203 19.92 11.93 -10.71
CA GLU A 203 20.90 12.83 -11.32
C GLU A 203 21.72 12.16 -12.42
N GLU A 204 22.17 10.92 -12.21
CA GLU A 204 22.89 10.13 -13.22
C GLU A 204 22.05 9.93 -14.49
N MET A 205 20.75 9.63 -14.33
CA MET A 205 19.81 9.50 -15.45
C MET A 205 19.58 10.82 -16.20
N THR A 206 19.70 11.95 -15.48
CA THR A 206 19.52 13.29 -16.05
C THR A 206 20.74 13.73 -16.85
N TYR A 207 21.94 13.51 -16.32
CA TYR A 207 23.20 13.97 -16.90
C TYR A 207 23.40 13.46 -18.34
N ASN A 208 22.99 12.22 -18.61
CA ASN A 208 23.16 11.59 -19.91
C ASN A 208 22.14 12.02 -20.98
N LYS A 209 21.02 12.66 -20.60
CA LYS A 209 19.91 12.91 -21.53
C LYS A 209 19.39 14.35 -21.55
N ASN A 210 19.90 15.26 -20.71
CA ASN A 210 19.42 16.65 -20.57
C ASN A 210 17.88 16.74 -20.49
N LYS A 211 17.24 15.72 -19.90
CA LYS A 211 15.79 15.63 -19.80
C LYS A 211 15.32 16.43 -18.57
N HIS A 212 14.28 17.24 -18.76
CA HIS A 212 13.57 17.89 -17.64
C HIS A 212 12.73 16.92 -16.81
N VAL A 213 12.36 15.79 -17.42
CA VAL A 213 11.55 14.74 -16.81
C VAL A 213 12.38 13.46 -16.75
N VAL A 214 12.47 12.87 -15.58
CA VAL A 214 13.22 11.64 -15.31
C VAL A 214 12.22 10.53 -14.98
N SER A 215 12.30 9.42 -15.71
CA SER A 215 11.46 8.25 -15.49
C SER A 215 12.23 7.20 -14.70
N TYR A 216 11.83 6.95 -13.46
CA TYR A 216 12.38 5.92 -12.59
C TYR A 216 11.57 4.63 -12.71
N PHE A 217 12.12 3.62 -13.38
CA PHE A 217 11.49 2.29 -13.44
C PHE A 217 11.57 1.61 -12.09
N VAL A 218 10.40 1.21 -11.59
CA VAL A 218 10.29 0.54 -10.29
C VAL A 218 10.99 -0.82 -10.36
N PRO A 219 11.91 -1.14 -9.43
CA PRO A 219 12.53 -2.46 -9.35
C PRO A 219 11.53 -3.60 -9.10
N GLU A 220 11.86 -4.82 -9.54
CA GLU A 220 11.02 -6.02 -9.37
C GLU A 220 10.75 -6.38 -7.91
N GLU A 221 11.66 -6.04 -7.00
CA GLU A 221 11.53 -6.26 -5.56
C GLU A 221 10.31 -5.52 -4.98
N PHE A 222 9.98 -4.36 -5.53
CA PHE A 222 8.82 -3.57 -5.12
C PHE A 222 7.53 -3.93 -5.87
N LYS A 223 7.61 -4.79 -6.90
CA LYS A 223 6.45 -5.26 -7.69
C LYS A 223 5.84 -6.53 -7.09
N GLN A 224 5.66 -6.52 -5.78
CA GLN A 224 5.15 -7.67 -5.03
C GLN A 224 4.07 -7.21 -4.07
N VAL A 225 3.06 -8.05 -3.87
CA VAL A 225 1.94 -7.76 -2.96
C VAL A 225 1.87 -8.84 -1.89
N LEU A 226 1.86 -8.41 -0.63
CA LEU A 226 1.58 -9.31 0.48
C LEU A 226 0.07 -9.49 0.64
N LEU A 227 -0.40 -10.72 0.45
CA LEU A 227 -1.80 -11.11 0.65
C LEU A 227 -1.88 -12.21 1.71
N PRO A 228 -1.89 -11.87 3.02
CA PRO A 228 -1.88 -12.85 4.11
C PRO A 228 -3.04 -13.85 4.08
N GLU A 229 -4.14 -13.48 3.42
CA GLU A 229 -5.31 -14.37 3.25
C GLU A 229 -5.02 -15.55 2.31
N LEU A 230 -3.98 -15.45 1.48
CA LEU A 230 -3.61 -16.44 0.47
C LEU A 230 -2.20 -17.02 0.68
N SER A 231 -1.25 -16.19 1.12
CA SER A 231 0.16 -16.57 1.27
C SER A 231 0.85 -15.70 2.31
N ASP A 232 1.69 -16.33 3.13
CA ASP A 232 2.58 -15.64 4.09
C ASP A 232 3.77 -14.94 3.38
N LYS A 233 4.02 -15.30 2.11
CA LYS A 233 5.06 -14.69 1.28
C LYS A 233 4.45 -13.70 0.27
N PRO A 234 5.15 -12.60 -0.05
CA PRO A 234 4.75 -11.70 -1.11
C PRO A 234 4.58 -12.42 -2.45
N ILE A 235 3.54 -12.07 -3.20
CA ILE A 235 3.25 -12.62 -4.51
C ILE A 235 3.75 -11.63 -5.56
N PRO A 236 4.62 -12.05 -6.50
CA PRO A 236 5.12 -11.17 -7.55
C PRO A 236 4.03 -10.83 -8.56
N MET A 237 4.10 -9.61 -9.10
CA MET A 237 3.20 -9.15 -10.17
C MET A 237 3.41 -9.98 -11.43
N THR A 238 2.34 -10.57 -11.96
CA THR A 238 2.39 -11.41 -13.17
C THR A 238 2.05 -10.65 -14.45
N ASP A 239 1.63 -9.39 -14.34
CA ASP A 239 1.22 -8.59 -15.50
C ASP A 239 2.41 -8.29 -16.42
N LYS A 240 2.19 -8.40 -17.74
CA LYS A 240 3.20 -8.01 -18.74
C LYS A 240 3.51 -6.53 -18.69
N ASP A 241 2.55 -5.71 -18.25
CA ASP A 241 2.69 -4.26 -18.19
C ASP A 241 3.41 -3.78 -16.92
N ALA A 242 3.62 -4.67 -15.94
CA ALA A 242 4.36 -4.36 -14.72
C ALA A 242 5.82 -3.93 -15.02
N LYS A 243 6.40 -4.35 -16.15
CA LYS A 243 7.72 -3.89 -16.61
C LYS A 243 7.76 -2.39 -16.91
N PHE A 244 6.62 -1.80 -17.25
CA PHE A 244 6.51 -0.36 -17.53
C PHE A 244 6.16 0.46 -16.29
N LEU A 245 6.02 -0.20 -15.11
CA LEU A 245 5.77 0.51 -13.86
C LEU A 245 6.93 1.45 -13.56
N ARG A 246 6.64 2.76 -13.61
CA ARG A 246 7.61 3.83 -13.39
C ARG A 246 7.00 4.98 -12.60
N ILE A 247 7.89 5.73 -11.98
CA ILE A 247 7.61 6.98 -11.29
C ILE A 247 8.33 8.08 -12.07
N ASP A 248 7.59 9.08 -12.52
CA ASP A 248 8.16 10.21 -13.22
C ASP A 248 8.41 11.35 -12.23
N PHE A 249 9.57 11.96 -12.38
CA PHE A 249 10.01 13.12 -11.62
C PHE A 249 10.27 14.28 -12.56
N ILE A 250 9.99 15.49 -12.10
CA ILE A 250 10.38 16.71 -12.79
C ILE A 250 11.41 17.46 -11.95
N ARG A 251 12.42 18.05 -12.59
CA ARG A 251 13.42 18.84 -11.89
C ARG A 251 12.80 20.15 -11.39
N SER A 252 13.10 20.56 -10.16
CA SER A 252 12.68 21.84 -9.58
C SER A 252 13.47 23.02 -10.18
N LYS A 253 13.33 23.24 -11.49
CA LYS A 253 13.98 24.34 -12.22
C LYS A 253 12.95 25.41 -12.54
N LYS A 254 13.34 26.68 -12.36
CA LYS A 254 12.56 27.82 -12.85
C LYS A 254 12.73 28.00 -14.36
N ILE A 255 11.61 28.11 -15.07
CA ILE A 255 11.57 28.24 -16.53
C ILE A 255 11.07 29.64 -16.87
N PRO A 256 11.87 30.49 -17.53
CA PRO A 256 11.42 31.83 -17.89
C PRO A 256 10.25 31.75 -18.86
N ILE A 257 9.21 32.55 -18.62
CA ILE A 257 8.08 32.66 -19.55
C ILE A 257 8.45 33.70 -20.61
N PRO A 258 8.55 33.32 -21.89
CA PRO A 258 9.10 34.21 -22.93
C PRO A 258 8.12 35.28 -23.41
N PHE A 259 6.87 35.27 -22.93
CA PHE A 259 5.81 36.17 -23.37
C PHE A 259 5.17 36.88 -22.18
N PRO A 260 4.77 38.16 -22.34
CA PRO A 260 4.04 38.86 -21.30
C PRO A 260 2.65 38.23 -21.13
N ILE A 261 2.27 37.95 -19.87
CA ILE A 261 1.00 37.28 -19.57
C ILE A 261 -0.12 38.34 -19.52
N PRO A 262 -1.16 38.24 -20.37
CA PRO A 262 -2.31 39.13 -20.30
C PRO A 262 -3.10 38.90 -19.01
N VAL A 263 -3.58 39.99 -18.42
CA VAL A 263 -4.35 39.98 -17.17
C VAL A 263 -5.79 40.39 -17.43
N GLN A 264 -6.73 39.60 -16.93
CA GLN A 264 -8.16 39.84 -17.03
C GLN A 264 -8.81 39.85 -15.64
N LEU A 265 -9.88 40.63 -15.52
CA LEU A 265 -10.67 40.72 -14.29
C LEU A 265 -11.91 39.85 -14.44
N TYR A 266 -12.11 38.95 -13.49
CA TYR A 266 -13.36 38.22 -13.33
C TYR A 266 -14.13 38.76 -12.13
N VAL A 267 -15.38 39.14 -12.35
CA VAL A 267 -16.27 39.65 -11.30
C VAL A 267 -17.40 38.64 -11.13
N ALA A 268 -17.51 38.07 -9.93
CA ALA A 268 -18.56 37.12 -9.61
C ALA A 268 -19.95 37.81 -9.65
N PRO A 269 -21.02 37.13 -10.13
CA PRO A 269 -22.34 37.74 -10.24
C PRO A 269 -22.95 38.23 -8.92
N ASP A 270 -22.55 37.63 -7.81
CA ASP A 270 -23.00 37.90 -6.43
C ASP A 270 -22.11 38.90 -5.69
N CYS A 271 -21.11 39.46 -6.36
CA CYS A 271 -20.17 40.42 -5.77
C CYS A 271 -20.91 41.75 -5.45
N PRO A 272 -20.89 42.21 -4.18
CA PRO A 272 -21.64 43.39 -3.73
C PRO A 272 -20.91 44.66 -4.17
N LEU A 273 -20.94 44.95 -5.46
CA LEU A 273 -20.32 46.15 -6.04
C LEU A 273 -21.36 47.25 -6.18
N ASN A 274 -21.03 48.43 -5.64
CA ASN A 274 -21.79 49.68 -5.87
C ASN A 274 -21.57 50.25 -7.28
N ILE A 275 -20.79 49.56 -8.12
CA ILE A 275 -20.34 49.98 -9.45
C ILE A 275 -20.67 48.86 -10.44
N PRO A 276 -21.19 49.15 -11.64
CA PRO A 276 -21.41 48.14 -12.66
C PRO A 276 -20.12 47.41 -13.02
N SER A 277 -20.13 46.08 -13.04
CA SER A 277 -18.95 45.24 -13.32
C SER A 277 -18.27 45.59 -14.65
N GLN A 278 -19.05 45.97 -15.67
CA GLN A 278 -18.55 46.40 -16.99
C GLN A 278 -17.73 47.69 -16.96
N SER A 279 -17.87 48.50 -15.89
CA SER A 279 -17.16 49.76 -15.74
C SER A 279 -15.89 49.64 -14.89
N LEU A 280 -15.63 48.46 -14.33
CA LEU A 280 -14.38 48.15 -13.63
C LEU A 280 -13.30 47.80 -14.63
N TYR A 281 -12.10 48.33 -14.40
CA TYR A 281 -10.93 48.00 -15.23
C TYR A 281 -9.67 47.87 -14.37
N ILE A 282 -8.73 47.07 -14.86
CA ILE A 282 -7.42 46.91 -14.22
C ILE A 282 -6.58 48.16 -14.51
N GLY A 283 -6.14 48.81 -13.44
CA GLY A 283 -5.29 49.99 -13.49
C GLY A 283 -3.89 49.72 -13.99
N ASN A 284 -3.12 50.78 -14.21
CA ASN A 284 -1.68 50.64 -14.39
C ASN A 284 -1.00 50.59 -13.01
N SER A 285 0.01 49.76 -12.85
CA SER A 285 0.81 49.67 -11.62
C SER A 285 2.19 49.13 -11.94
N ASP A 286 3.08 49.06 -10.94
CA ASP A 286 4.40 48.45 -11.11
C ASP A 286 4.33 46.97 -11.54
N MET A 287 3.18 46.31 -11.27
CA MET A 287 2.92 44.93 -11.67
C MET A 287 2.19 44.83 -13.02
N ILE A 288 1.59 45.92 -13.53
CA ILE A 288 0.74 45.90 -14.72
C ILE A 288 1.14 46.97 -15.72
N GLN A 289 1.54 46.53 -16.91
CA GLN A 289 1.82 47.38 -18.05
C GLN A 289 0.68 47.32 -19.07
N ASN A 290 0.37 48.47 -19.67
CA ASN A 290 -0.56 48.54 -20.79
C ASN A 290 0.21 48.51 -22.12
N MET A 291 -0.04 47.49 -22.94
CA MET A 291 0.53 47.38 -24.28
C MET A 291 -0.61 47.23 -25.29
N LYS A 292 -0.75 48.21 -26.19
CA LYS A 292 -1.78 48.22 -27.25
C LYS A 292 -3.22 48.05 -26.73
N GLY A 293 -3.52 48.61 -25.55
CA GLY A 293 -4.85 48.55 -24.94
C GLY A 293 -5.13 47.30 -24.11
N LEU A 294 -4.19 46.35 -24.06
CA LEU A 294 -4.27 45.16 -23.22
C LEU A 294 -3.36 45.30 -21.99
N LYS A 295 -3.81 44.76 -20.87
CA LYS A 295 -3.09 44.78 -19.60
C LYS A 295 -2.27 43.51 -19.49
N TYR A 296 -0.97 43.68 -19.23
CA TYR A 296 -0.01 42.59 -19.10
C TYR A 296 0.70 42.66 -17.77
N LEU A 297 1.11 41.50 -17.29
CA LEU A 297 2.02 41.41 -16.16
C LEU A 297 3.39 41.99 -16.53
N ALA A 298 3.83 42.99 -15.77
CA ALA A 298 5.05 43.75 -15.99
C ALA A 298 6.35 43.01 -15.60
N PRO A 299 6.45 42.36 -14.43
CA PRO A 299 7.68 41.66 -14.05
C PRO A 299 7.91 40.41 -14.89
N THR A 300 9.18 40.04 -15.05
CA THR A 300 9.52 38.74 -15.61
C THR A 300 9.11 37.65 -14.63
N VAL A 301 8.23 36.76 -15.08
CA VAL A 301 7.76 35.61 -14.30
C VAL A 301 8.35 34.32 -14.83
N TYR A 302 8.55 33.39 -13.91
CA TYR A 302 9.04 32.06 -14.21
C TYR A 302 7.95 31.04 -13.88
N ALA A 303 7.91 29.97 -14.65
CA ALA A 303 7.10 28.81 -14.38
C ALA A 303 7.89 27.77 -13.57
N GLN A 304 7.20 27.14 -12.63
CA GLN A 304 7.67 25.98 -11.88
C GLN A 304 6.65 24.82 -11.99
N GLY A 305 7.11 23.58 -11.76
CA GLY A 305 6.26 22.39 -11.74
C GLY A 305 5.92 21.80 -13.12
N VAL A 306 6.44 22.39 -14.20
CA VAL A 306 6.16 22.00 -15.58
C VAL A 306 7.43 21.92 -16.44
N SER A 307 7.31 21.35 -17.65
CA SER A 307 8.44 21.22 -18.58
C SER A 307 8.62 22.43 -19.50
N GLU A 308 9.83 22.65 -20.02
CA GLU A 308 10.10 23.74 -20.98
C GLU A 308 9.27 23.60 -22.27
N LEU A 309 9.06 22.36 -22.74
CA LEU A 309 8.20 22.10 -23.90
C LEU A 309 6.74 22.51 -23.63
N PHE A 310 6.23 22.19 -22.45
CA PHE A 310 4.88 22.60 -22.04
C PHE A 310 4.74 24.13 -22.09
N ILE A 311 5.67 24.87 -21.49
CA ILE A 311 5.66 26.34 -21.53
C ILE A 311 5.73 26.88 -22.97
N LYS A 312 6.58 26.32 -23.83
CA LYS A 312 6.65 26.73 -25.24
C LYS A 312 5.31 26.59 -25.97
N ILE A 313 4.50 25.58 -25.62
CA ILE A 313 3.22 25.32 -26.25
C ILE A 313 2.11 26.22 -25.69
N VAL A 314 2.08 26.44 -24.37
CA VAL A 314 0.96 27.13 -23.71
C VAL A 314 1.17 28.63 -23.51
N ALA A 315 2.42 29.13 -23.55
CA ALA A 315 2.74 30.48 -23.08
C ALA A 315 2.03 31.61 -23.85
N ASN A 316 1.65 31.41 -25.11
CA ASN A 316 0.91 32.39 -25.91
C ASN A 316 -0.62 32.23 -25.85
N MET A 317 -1.12 31.21 -25.15
CA MET A 317 -2.54 30.88 -24.98
C MET A 317 -2.90 30.79 -23.49
N MET A 318 -2.25 31.63 -22.68
CA MET A 318 -2.41 31.69 -21.24
C MET A 318 -2.81 33.09 -20.80
N THR A 319 -3.75 33.19 -19.87
CA THR A 319 -4.20 34.46 -19.28
C THR A 319 -4.22 34.36 -17.76
N LEU A 320 -3.94 35.46 -17.07
CA LEU A 320 -4.08 35.58 -15.62
C LEU A 320 -5.47 36.14 -15.31
N SER A 321 -6.35 35.34 -14.70
CA SER A 321 -7.66 35.79 -14.25
C SER A 321 -7.62 36.16 -12.78
N VAL A 322 -7.84 37.44 -12.48
CA VAL A 322 -7.97 37.95 -11.11
C VAL A 322 -9.44 37.93 -10.73
N ASN A 323 -9.80 37.13 -9.73
CA ASN A 323 -11.19 36.99 -9.29
C ASN A 323 -11.47 37.98 -8.16
N LEU A 324 -12.44 38.86 -8.39
CA LEU A 324 -12.89 39.84 -7.42
C LEU A 324 -14.03 39.24 -6.57
N ASN A 325 -13.73 38.86 -5.33
CA ASN A 325 -14.70 38.47 -4.33
C ASN A 325 -14.57 39.39 -3.10
N LEU A 326 -15.66 40.06 -2.73
CA LEU A 326 -15.70 41.02 -1.60
C LEU A 326 -16.35 40.43 -0.34
N HIS A 327 -16.79 39.16 -0.37
CA HIS A 327 -17.44 38.48 0.75
C HIS A 327 -16.42 37.80 1.69
N GLY A 328 -15.67 38.58 2.47
CA GLY A 328 -14.86 38.08 3.59
C GLY A 328 -13.44 37.57 3.24
N ASP A 329 -12.51 37.87 4.15
CA ASP A 329 -11.04 37.84 4.05
C ASP A 329 -10.46 38.40 2.73
N SER A 330 -9.66 39.45 2.88
CA SER A 330 -9.02 40.24 1.81
C SER A 330 -8.00 39.47 0.94
N GLN A 331 -8.11 38.15 0.86
CA GLN A 331 -7.19 37.29 0.14
C GLN A 331 -7.66 37.13 -1.30
N ILE A 332 -6.82 37.59 -2.22
CA ILE A 332 -7.13 37.63 -3.64
C ILE A 332 -6.96 36.24 -4.20
N SER A 333 -8.01 35.74 -4.87
CA SER A 333 -7.89 34.52 -5.66
C SER A 333 -7.62 34.91 -7.11
N TRP A 334 -6.42 34.61 -7.58
CA TRP A 334 -6.12 34.64 -9.01
C TRP A 334 -5.90 33.22 -9.51
N SER A 335 -6.11 33.01 -10.80
CA SER A 335 -5.89 31.71 -11.43
C SER A 335 -5.37 31.88 -12.84
N ILE A 336 -4.60 30.90 -13.29
CA ILE A 336 -4.15 30.82 -14.67
C ILE A 336 -5.26 30.16 -15.47
N GLN A 337 -5.64 30.78 -16.58
CA GLN A 337 -6.57 30.20 -17.54
C GLN A 337 -5.82 29.90 -18.84
N PHE A 338 -6.18 28.77 -19.45
CA PHE A 338 -5.64 28.32 -20.73
C PHE A 338 -6.73 28.47 -21.79
N ILE A 339 -6.41 29.18 -22.87
CA ILE A 339 -7.30 29.37 -24.01
C ILE A 339 -7.25 28.10 -24.86
N ASP A 340 -8.40 27.47 -25.09
CA ASP A 340 -8.53 26.24 -25.88
C ASP A 340 -7.60 25.11 -25.40
N SER A 341 -7.88 24.62 -24.18
CA SER A 341 -7.08 23.56 -23.54
C SER A 341 -7.01 22.27 -24.36
N GLN A 342 -8.05 21.96 -25.15
CA GLN A 342 -8.07 20.77 -26.00
C GLN A 342 -7.10 20.89 -27.16
N GLN A 343 -7.08 22.04 -27.86
CA GLN A 343 -6.10 22.27 -28.92
C GLN A 343 -4.66 22.27 -28.38
N LEU A 344 -4.45 22.85 -27.19
CA LEU A 344 -3.14 22.83 -26.54
C LEU A 344 -2.69 21.41 -26.16
N GLU A 345 -3.61 20.58 -25.67
CA GLU A 345 -3.35 19.16 -25.37
C GLU A 345 -2.91 18.41 -26.63
N ASP A 346 -3.64 18.57 -27.74
CA ASP A 346 -3.31 17.90 -29.01
C ASP A 346 -1.96 18.37 -29.58
N ARG A 347 -1.65 19.67 -29.50
CA ARG A 347 -0.33 20.20 -29.88
C ARG A 347 0.79 19.60 -29.04
N TYR A 348 0.57 19.46 -27.73
CA TYR A 348 1.54 18.85 -26.83
C TYR A 348 1.82 17.39 -27.15
N ILE A 349 0.78 16.60 -27.39
CA ILE A 349 0.95 15.19 -27.77
C ILE A 349 1.71 15.09 -29.09
N ASN A 350 1.31 15.87 -30.09
CA ASN A 350 1.96 15.85 -31.40
C ASN A 350 3.45 16.17 -31.27
N ALA A 351 3.81 17.24 -30.56
CA ALA A 351 5.21 17.60 -30.31
C ALA A 351 5.97 16.50 -29.55
N MET A 352 5.36 15.89 -28.53
CA MET A 352 5.98 14.79 -27.79
C MET A 352 6.19 13.54 -28.64
N LEU A 353 5.29 13.24 -29.58
CA LEU A 353 5.40 12.07 -30.46
C LEU A 353 6.39 12.29 -31.62
N THR A 354 6.57 13.53 -32.09
CA THR A 354 7.43 13.84 -33.25
C THR A 354 8.83 14.31 -32.85
N GLU A 355 8.95 15.17 -31.84
CA GLU A 355 10.19 15.86 -31.48
C GLU A 355 10.96 15.14 -30.37
N VAL A 356 10.26 14.43 -29.47
CA VAL A 356 10.88 13.75 -28.32
C VAL A 356 10.99 12.26 -28.59
N LYS A 357 12.15 11.83 -29.10
CA LYS A 357 12.51 10.40 -29.19
C LYS A 357 12.79 9.84 -27.80
N ASP A 358 11.75 9.48 -27.07
CA ASP A 358 11.90 8.74 -25.82
C ASP A 358 11.80 7.23 -26.09
N ILE A 359 12.95 6.58 -26.18
CA ILE A 359 13.07 5.11 -26.35
C ILE A 359 12.23 4.36 -25.30
N GLU A 360 12.06 4.94 -24.12
CA GLU A 360 11.28 4.39 -23.01
C GLU A 360 9.76 4.46 -23.26
N LEU A 361 9.29 5.43 -24.05
CA LEU A 361 7.90 5.52 -24.48
C LEU A 361 7.62 4.62 -25.69
N GLU A 362 8.61 4.38 -26.55
CA GLU A 362 8.48 3.57 -27.77
C GLU A 362 8.04 2.13 -27.49
N GLY A 363 8.42 1.56 -26.35
CA GLY A 363 8.00 0.22 -25.92
C GLY A 363 6.54 0.11 -25.48
N MET A 364 5.87 1.24 -25.20
CA MET A 364 4.48 1.26 -24.73
C MET A 364 3.49 1.12 -25.90
N ASN A 365 2.34 0.49 -25.65
CA ASN A 365 1.22 0.46 -26.59
C ASN A 365 0.87 1.90 -27.04
N PRO A 366 0.71 2.17 -28.35
CA PRO A 366 0.44 3.52 -28.86
C PRO A 366 -0.76 4.21 -28.21
N ARG A 367 -1.86 3.48 -27.97
CA ARG A 367 -3.07 4.06 -27.35
C ARG A 367 -2.81 4.50 -25.91
N TRP A 368 -2.06 3.69 -25.16
CA TRP A 368 -1.71 4.01 -23.78
C TRP A 368 -0.68 5.13 -23.68
N ARG A 369 0.24 5.19 -24.64
CA ARG A 369 1.22 6.28 -24.74
C ARG A 369 0.52 7.62 -24.91
N GLU A 370 -0.46 7.69 -25.80
CA GLU A 370 -1.24 8.91 -26.01
C GLU A 370 -2.00 9.32 -24.74
N GLU A 371 -2.74 8.39 -24.11
CA GLU A 371 -3.50 8.67 -22.89
C GLU A 371 -2.60 9.10 -21.73
N TYR A 372 -1.43 8.48 -21.59
CA TYR A 372 -0.42 8.88 -20.63
C TYR A 372 0.08 10.31 -20.87
N LEU A 373 0.35 10.69 -22.13
CA LEU A 373 0.79 12.05 -22.48
C LEU A 373 -0.31 13.09 -22.24
N ARG A 374 -1.58 12.75 -22.55
CA ARG A 374 -2.76 13.56 -22.22
C ARG A 374 -2.85 13.83 -20.72
N ASN A 375 -2.76 12.77 -19.91
CA ASN A 375 -2.81 12.91 -18.46
C ASN A 375 -1.62 13.72 -17.91
N ARG A 376 -0.41 13.55 -18.47
CA ARG A 376 0.73 14.39 -18.15
C ARG A 376 0.48 15.87 -18.45
N PHE A 377 -0.10 16.19 -19.61
CA PHE A 377 -0.45 17.56 -19.99
C PHE A 377 -1.46 18.19 -18.99
N ARG A 378 -2.52 17.45 -18.65
CA ARG A 378 -3.52 17.88 -17.66
C ARG A 378 -2.88 18.09 -16.28
N ASN A 379 -1.97 17.21 -15.88
CA ASN A 379 -1.21 17.34 -14.64
C ASN A 379 -0.34 18.60 -14.65
N TYR A 380 0.28 18.96 -15.78
CA TYR A 380 1.02 20.22 -15.89
C TYR A 380 0.12 21.46 -15.79
N MET A 381 -1.05 21.45 -16.45
CA MET A 381 -2.01 22.56 -16.30
C MET A 381 -2.40 22.80 -14.84
N ASN A 382 -2.60 21.72 -14.08
CA ASN A 382 -3.03 21.81 -12.67
C ASN A 382 -1.90 22.18 -11.69
N ARG A 383 -0.63 22.07 -12.12
CA ARG A 383 0.56 22.26 -11.26
C ARG A 383 1.42 23.43 -11.68
N LEU A 384 1.05 24.13 -12.75
CA LEU A 384 1.76 25.30 -13.20
C LEU A 384 1.70 26.37 -12.11
N GLU A 385 2.85 26.66 -11.52
CA GLU A 385 3.00 27.74 -10.55
C GLU A 385 3.81 28.86 -11.20
N LEU A 386 3.33 30.09 -11.07
CA LEU A 386 4.08 31.29 -11.44
C LEU A 386 4.86 31.77 -10.24
N ILE A 387 6.16 31.99 -10.42
CA ILE A 387 7.06 32.51 -9.39
C ILE A 387 7.77 33.77 -9.90
N THR A 388 8.15 34.62 -8.96
CA THR A 388 8.94 35.82 -9.20
C THR A 388 10.44 35.49 -9.26
N GLU A 389 11.27 36.47 -9.59
CA GLU A 389 12.73 36.29 -9.68
C GLU A 389 13.38 35.79 -8.36
N GLY A 390 12.80 36.18 -7.22
CA GLY A 390 13.23 35.78 -5.86
C GLY A 390 12.72 34.43 -5.38
N ASP A 391 12.25 33.56 -6.30
CA ASP A 391 11.71 32.21 -6.03
C ASP A 391 10.50 32.21 -5.07
N GLN A 392 9.79 33.34 -4.97
CA GLN A 392 8.52 33.43 -4.25
C GLN A 392 7.35 33.19 -5.22
N PRO A 393 6.31 32.44 -4.80
CA PRO A 393 5.06 32.35 -5.54
C PRO A 393 4.55 33.75 -5.89
N LEU A 394 4.03 33.90 -7.11
CA LEU A 394 3.45 35.14 -7.58
C LEU A 394 2.25 35.49 -6.67
N ASP A 395 2.28 36.66 -6.05
CA ASP A 395 1.20 37.10 -5.18
C ASP A 395 0.95 38.59 -5.41
N PHE A 396 -0.28 39.02 -5.13
CA PHE A 396 -0.70 40.39 -5.36
C PHE A 396 -1.61 40.88 -4.25
N ARG A 397 -1.65 42.20 -4.11
CA ARG A 397 -2.64 42.93 -3.32
C ARG A 397 -3.51 43.75 -4.25
N LEU A 398 -4.79 43.84 -3.93
CA LEU A 398 -5.79 44.57 -4.69
C LEU A 398 -6.16 45.82 -3.91
N GLU A 399 -5.97 46.96 -4.55
CA GLU A 399 -6.45 48.25 -4.05
C GLU A 399 -7.47 48.79 -5.07
N MET A 400 -8.70 49.02 -4.63
CA MET A 400 -9.71 49.66 -5.48
C MET A 400 -9.66 51.17 -5.32
N LYS A 401 -9.39 51.89 -6.42
CA LYS A 401 -9.45 53.36 -6.52
C LYS A 401 -10.62 53.77 -7.39
N GLY A 402 -11.81 53.84 -6.79
CA GLY A 402 -13.05 54.12 -7.51
C GLY A 402 -13.41 52.98 -8.46
N LYS A 403 -13.26 53.19 -9.78
CA LYS A 403 -13.51 52.19 -10.84
C LYS A 403 -12.26 51.41 -11.25
N GLU A 404 -11.10 51.84 -10.78
CA GLU A 404 -9.81 51.27 -11.12
C GLU A 404 -9.40 50.24 -10.07
N ILE A 405 -8.94 49.07 -10.53
CA ILE A 405 -8.41 48.01 -9.67
C ILE A 405 -6.89 47.96 -9.86
N CYS A 406 -6.14 48.34 -8.84
CA CYS A 406 -4.68 48.35 -8.85
C CYS A 406 -4.14 47.05 -8.25
N LEU A 407 -3.30 46.35 -9.01
CA LEU A 407 -2.53 45.19 -8.54
C LEU A 407 -1.19 45.66 -7.99
N LEU A 408 -0.97 45.51 -6.69
CA LEU A 408 0.25 45.91 -5.99
C LEU A 408 1.05 44.67 -5.55
N PRO A 409 2.38 44.77 -5.40
CA PRO A 409 3.17 43.69 -4.80
C PRO A 409 2.73 43.43 -3.34
N PRO A 410 2.98 42.23 -2.81
CA PRO A 410 2.71 41.92 -1.40
C PRO A 410 3.57 42.81 -0.49
N GLU A 411 3.08 43.22 0.69
CA GLU A 411 3.95 43.90 1.68
C GLU A 411 5.12 42.98 2.02
N ALA A 412 6.31 43.57 2.09
CA ALA A 412 7.47 42.91 2.64
C ALA A 412 7.16 42.46 4.08
N LYS A 413 7.27 41.14 4.33
CA LYS A 413 7.18 40.56 5.67
C LYS A 413 8.45 40.83 6.47
#